data_AF-A0A151J9U3-F1
#
_entry.id   AF-A0A151J9U3-F1
#
_cell.length_a   1.000
_cell.length_b   1.000
_cell.length_c   1.000
_cell.angle_alpha   90.00
_cell.angle_beta   90.00
_cell.angle_gamma   90.00
#
_symmetry.space_group_name_H-M   'P 1'
#
loop_
_entity.id
_entity.type
_entity.pdbx_description
1 polymer ?
#
loop_
_entity_poly.entity_id
_entity_poly.type
_entity_poly.pdbx_seq_one_letter_code
_entity_poly.pdbx_strand_id
1 'polypeptide(L)'
;MLRDDFDFDSTGDSAMLLQNTLETNASEIEFQGFCQDKRNDLSVLHHYPIIKVAFIKFNTLISSSAPVERMFSFATMFDIAKFNRLTDENFEKRVLCKANNINK
;
A
#
# COMPACT_ATOMS: atom_id res chain seq x y z
N MET A 1 40.16 38.00 -18.78
CA MET A 1 40.05 37.07 -17.63
C MET A 1 38.64 37.24 -17.08
N LEU A 2 37.69 36.49 -17.63
CA LEU A 2 36.29 36.49 -17.19
C LEU A 2 36.22 35.44 -16.06
N ARG A 3 35.74 35.81 -14.86
CA ARG A 3 35.48 34.85 -13.78
C ARG A 3 34.24 34.04 -14.16
N ASP A 4 34.38 32.73 -14.23
CA ASP A 4 33.26 31.79 -14.27
C ASP A 4 32.65 31.68 -12.87
N ASP A 5 31.48 32.28 -12.69
CA ASP A 5 30.69 32.31 -11.44
C ASP A 5 29.65 31.18 -11.46
N PHE A 6 30.12 29.93 -11.55
CA PHE A 6 29.29 28.74 -11.33
C PHE A 6 29.54 28.24 -9.91
N ASP A 7 28.85 28.86 -8.94
CA ASP A 7 28.85 28.41 -7.55
C ASP A 7 27.85 27.24 -7.41
N PHE A 8 28.37 26.01 -7.36
CA PHE A 8 27.57 24.82 -7.05
C PHE A 8 27.33 24.82 -5.54
N ASP A 9 26.14 25.25 -5.11
CA ASP A 9 25.69 25.18 -3.73
C ASP A 9 25.66 23.72 -3.24
N SER A 10 26.81 23.27 -2.73
CA SER A 10 27.10 21.93 -2.20
C SER A 10 26.47 21.70 -0.81
N THR A 11 25.86 22.74 -0.23
CA THR A 11 25.39 22.75 1.16
C THR A 11 24.08 21.99 1.34
N GLY A 12 23.25 21.88 0.29
CA GLY A 12 21.99 21.13 0.32
C GLY A 12 22.14 19.61 0.26
N ASP A 13 23.19 19.11 -0.38
CA ASP A 13 23.39 17.66 -0.64
C ASP A 13 23.82 16.90 0.64
N SER A 14 24.65 17.54 1.46
CA SER A 14 25.14 16.96 2.73
C SER A 14 24.02 16.78 3.76
N ALA A 15 23.06 17.71 3.82
CA ALA A 15 21.92 17.61 4.73
C ALA A 15 20.97 16.48 4.33
N MET A 16 20.72 16.28 3.03
CA MET A 16 19.89 15.18 2.53
C MET A 16 20.55 13.81 2.75
N LEU A 17 21.87 13.70 2.55
CA LEU A 17 22.61 12.45 2.82
C LEU A 17 22.59 12.06 4.30
N LEU A 18 22.74 13.02 5.21
CA LEU A 18 22.64 12.79 6.65
C LEU A 18 21.23 12.33 7.04
N GLN A 19 20.19 13.00 6.52
CA GLN A 19 18.80 12.62 6.76
C GLN A 19 18.54 11.16 6.32
N ASN A 20 18.92 10.81 5.10
CA ASN A 20 18.75 9.46 4.56
C ASN A 20 19.53 8.42 5.38
N THR A 21 20.75 8.74 5.80
CA THR A 21 21.57 7.85 6.61
C THR A 21 20.93 7.60 7.98
N LEU A 22 20.42 8.64 8.64
CA LEU A 22 19.72 8.52 9.93
C LEU A 22 18.44 7.69 9.82
N GLU A 23 17.65 7.90 8.76
CA GLU A 23 16.44 7.12 8.51
C GLU A 23 16.76 5.65 8.20
N THR A 24 17.82 5.39 7.44
CA THR A 24 18.28 4.03 7.13
C THR A 24 18.72 3.31 8.41
N ASN A 25 19.52 3.98 9.25
CA ASN A 25 19.96 3.45 10.55
C ASN A 25 18.75 3.16 11.46
N ALA A 26 17.77 4.05 11.54
CA ALA A 26 16.57 3.85 12.33
C ALA A 26 15.75 2.63 11.83
N SER A 27 15.63 2.47 10.51
CA SER A 27 14.93 1.33 9.90
C SER A 27 15.64 0.00 10.14
N GLU A 28 16.98 -0.01 10.12
CA GLU A 28 17.78 -1.21 10.37
C GLU A 28 17.71 -1.64 11.84
N ILE A 29 17.71 -0.68 12.77
CA ILE A 29 17.53 -0.95 14.21
C ILE A 29 16.13 -1.52 14.49
N GLU A 30 15.07 -0.93 13.93
CA GLU A 30 13.71 -1.49 14.06
C GLU A 30 13.63 -2.90 13.47
N PHE A 31 14.21 -3.11 12.29
CA PHE A 31 14.21 -4.40 11.60
C PHE A 31 14.93 -5.48 12.42
N GLN A 32 16.12 -5.17 12.92
CA GLN A 32 16.87 -6.07 13.79
C GLN A 32 16.08 -6.39 15.07
N GLY A 33 15.43 -5.39 15.68
CA GLY A 33 14.57 -5.57 16.85
C GLY A 33 13.40 -6.50 16.58
N PHE A 34 12.74 -6.36 15.43
CA PHE A 34 11.65 -7.23 15.02
C PHE A 34 12.11 -8.67 14.74
N CYS A 35 13.26 -8.86 14.08
CA CYS A 35 13.80 -10.20 13.81
C CYS A 35 14.19 -10.97 15.08
N GLN A 36 14.54 -10.27 16.16
CA GLN A 36 14.89 -10.87 17.45
C GLN A 36 13.66 -11.11 18.34
N ASP A 37 12.52 -10.52 18.00
CA ASP A 37 11.29 -10.68 18.77
C ASP A 37 10.75 -12.10 18.61
N LYS A 38 10.35 -12.73 19.72
CA LYS A 38 9.79 -14.09 19.75
C LYS A 38 8.27 -14.11 19.64
N ARG A 39 7.63 -12.93 19.64
CA ARG A 39 6.18 -12.78 19.55
C ARG A 39 5.72 -13.12 18.13
N ASN A 40 4.81 -14.08 18.01
CA ASN A 40 4.20 -14.47 16.72
C ASN A 40 2.84 -13.81 16.48
N ASP A 41 2.42 -12.92 17.37
CA ASP A 41 1.15 -12.21 17.27
C ASP A 41 1.27 -10.95 16.41
N LEU A 42 0.25 -10.66 15.59
CA LEU A 42 0.18 -9.44 14.77
C LEU A 42 0.26 -8.13 15.59
N SER A 43 0.02 -8.21 16.90
CA SER A 43 0.19 -7.09 17.84
C SER A 43 1.63 -6.57 17.92
N VAL A 44 2.62 -7.40 17.59
CA VAL A 44 4.03 -6.99 17.50
C VAL A 44 4.22 -5.84 16.51
N LEU A 45 3.44 -5.83 15.43
CA LEU A 45 3.52 -4.84 14.37
C LEU A 45 3.12 -3.42 14.83
N HIS A 46 2.42 -3.28 15.96
CA HIS A 46 2.14 -1.97 16.56
C HIS A 46 3.37 -1.34 17.24
N HIS A 47 4.36 -2.15 17.61
CA HIS A 47 5.59 -1.68 18.24
C HIS A 47 6.64 -1.23 17.20
N TYR A 48 6.45 -1.63 15.94
CA TYR A 48 7.37 -1.38 14.84
C TYR A 48 6.66 -0.63 13.70
N PRO A 49 6.50 0.70 13.79
CA PRO A 49 5.73 1.49 12.82
C PRO A 49 6.31 1.42 11.40
N ILE A 50 7.64 1.38 11.24
CA ILE A 50 8.27 1.32 9.91
C ILE A 50 7.96 -0.03 9.26
N ILE A 51 8.10 -1.11 10.01
CA ILE A 51 7.84 -2.47 9.55
C ILE A 51 6.36 -2.67 9.27
N LYS A 52 5.47 -2.03 10.04
CA LYS A 52 4.02 -2.05 9.79
C LYS A 52 3.64 -1.55 8.41
N VAL A 53 4.21 -0.42 8.02
CA VAL A 53 3.94 0.18 6.70
C VAL A 53 4.45 -0.73 5.60
N ALA A 54 5.67 -1.27 5.74
CA ALA A 54 6.22 -2.23 4.80
C ALA A 54 5.39 -3.53 4.72
N PHE A 55 4.95 -4.05 5.87
CA PHE A 55 4.14 -5.25 5.96
C PHE A 55 2.83 -5.09 5.18
N ILE A 56 2.12 -3.98 5.38
CA ILE A 56 0.91 -3.67 4.61
C ILE A 56 1.25 -3.57 3.13
N LYS A 57 2.28 -2.78 2.76
CA LYS A 57 2.62 -2.53 1.36
C LYS A 57 3.01 -3.79 0.59
N PHE A 58 3.71 -4.74 1.21
CA PHE A 58 4.28 -5.90 0.51
C PHE A 58 3.52 -7.20 0.77
N ASN A 59 2.95 -7.41 1.97
CA ASN A 59 2.28 -8.66 2.32
C ASN A 59 0.75 -8.61 2.11
N THR A 60 0.14 -7.42 2.02
CA THR A 60 -1.31 -7.29 1.78
C THR A 60 -1.68 -7.02 0.32
N LEU A 61 -0.71 -7.05 -0.59
CA LEU A 61 -0.98 -7.16 -2.03
C LEU A 61 -1.55 -8.55 -2.30
N ILE A 62 -2.84 -8.71 -2.01
CA ILE A 62 -3.64 -9.78 -2.56
C ILE A 62 -3.32 -9.83 -4.05
N SER A 63 -3.00 -11.01 -4.59
CA SER A 63 -2.93 -11.25 -6.04
C SER A 63 -4.11 -10.53 -6.67
N SER A 64 -3.87 -9.47 -7.45
CA SER A 64 -4.92 -8.55 -7.91
C SER A 64 -6.05 -9.29 -8.64
N SER A 65 -5.78 -10.50 -9.14
CA SER A 65 -6.75 -11.39 -9.76
C SER A 65 -7.79 -11.96 -8.79
N ALA A 66 -7.44 -12.51 -7.62
CA ALA A 66 -8.37 -13.26 -6.77
C ALA A 66 -9.59 -12.45 -6.25
N PRO A 67 -9.45 -11.19 -5.77
CA PRO A 67 -10.60 -10.39 -5.32
C PRO A 67 -11.40 -9.85 -6.51
N VAL A 68 -10.73 -9.60 -7.64
CA VAL A 68 -11.36 -9.18 -8.89
C VAL A 68 -12.17 -10.33 -9.50
N GLU A 69 -11.64 -11.55 -9.53
CA GLU A 69 -12.35 -12.78 -9.93
C GLU A 69 -13.53 -13.08 -9.00
N ARG A 70 -13.38 -12.88 -7.69
CA ARG A 70 -14.50 -12.99 -6.74
C ARG A 70 -15.58 -11.93 -7.02
N MET A 71 -15.18 -10.70 -7.31
CA MET A 71 -16.10 -9.62 -7.69
C MET A 71 -16.82 -9.93 -9.00
N PHE A 72 -16.10 -10.41 -10.02
CA PHE A 72 -16.68 -10.81 -11.29
C PHE A 72 -17.54 -12.07 -11.19
N SER A 73 -17.22 -13.01 -10.32
CA SER A 73 -18.08 -14.17 -10.04
C SER A 73 -19.45 -13.75 -9.51
N PHE A 74 -19.50 -12.75 -8.62
CA PHE A 74 -20.76 -12.13 -8.20
C PHE A 74 -21.42 -11.33 -9.33
N ALA A 75 -20.64 -10.61 -10.12
CA ALA A 75 -21.13 -9.84 -11.27
C ALA A 75 -21.83 -10.73 -12.30
N THR A 76 -21.30 -11.93 -12.58
CA THR A 76 -21.92 -12.93 -13.47
C THR A 76 -23.29 -13.40 -12.96
N MET A 77 -23.54 -13.41 -11.64
CA MET A 77 -24.88 -13.72 -11.10
C MET A 77 -25.91 -12.62 -11.41
N PHE A 78 -25.45 -11.38 -11.57
CA PHE A 78 -26.29 -10.23 -11.93
C PHE A 78 -26.43 -10.04 -13.45
N ASP A 79 -25.59 -10.70 -14.26
CA ASP A 79 -25.64 -10.66 -15.73
C ASP A 79 -26.58 -11.73 -16.34
N ILE A 80 -27.27 -12.50 -15.49
CA ILE A 80 -28.30 -13.43 -15.93
C ILE A 80 -29.47 -12.62 -16.50
N ALA A 81 -30.04 -13.06 -17.65
CA ALA A 81 -31.12 -12.41 -18.41
C ALA A 81 -32.32 -11.88 -17.59
N LYS A 82 -32.50 -12.31 -16.34
CA LYS A 82 -33.46 -11.77 -15.35
C LYS A 82 -33.18 -10.32 -14.91
N PHE A 83 -31.94 -9.84 -15.01
CA PHE A 83 -31.54 -8.49 -14.59
C PHE A 83 -31.14 -7.57 -15.76
N ASN A 84 -31.44 -8.00 -16.99
CA ASN A 84 -31.06 -7.40 -18.29
C ASN A 84 -31.72 -6.04 -18.61
N ARG A 85 -31.99 -5.22 -17.58
CA ARG A 85 -32.55 -3.86 -17.71
C ARG A 85 -31.78 -2.81 -16.91
N LEU A 86 -30.61 -3.15 -16.37
CA LEU A 86 -29.73 -2.16 -15.76
C LEU A 86 -28.77 -1.61 -16.81
N THR A 87 -28.71 -0.28 -16.92
CA THR A 87 -27.61 0.42 -17.57
C THR A 87 -26.29 0.05 -16.87
N ASP A 88 -25.19 0.03 -17.62
CA ASP A 88 -23.83 -0.29 -17.16
C ASP A 88 -23.48 0.41 -15.83
N GLU A 89 -23.76 1.72 -15.73
CA GLU A 89 -23.53 2.51 -14.51
C GLU A 89 -24.26 1.97 -13.26
N ASN A 90 -25.49 1.46 -13.43
CA ASN A 90 -26.26 0.90 -12.32
C ASN A 90 -25.78 -0.50 -11.95
N PHE A 91 -25.23 -1.25 -12.91
CA PHE A 91 -24.63 -2.56 -12.68
C PHE A 91 -23.36 -2.41 -11.84
N GLU A 92 -22.46 -1.50 -12.23
CA GLU A 92 -21.23 -1.21 -11.48
C GLU A 92 -21.53 -0.79 -10.04
N LYS A 93 -22.48 0.14 -9.84
CA LYS A 93 -22.93 0.56 -8.50
C LYS A 93 -23.44 -0.61 -7.67
N ARG A 94 -24.19 -1.54 -8.26
CA ARG A 94 -24.73 -2.71 -7.57
C ARG A 94 -23.63 -3.71 -7.18
N VAL A 95 -22.70 -4.00 -8.09
CA VAL A 95 -21.56 -4.89 -7.83
C VAL A 95 -20.68 -4.30 -6.72
N LEU A 96 -20.41 -2.98 -6.76
CA LEU A 96 -19.62 -2.28 -5.75
C LEU A 96 -20.32 -2.28 -4.38
N CYS A 97 -21.61 -1.99 -4.32
CA CYS A 97 -22.39 -2.05 -3.07
C CYS A 97 -22.42 -3.45 -2.46
N LYS A 98 -22.48 -4.50 -3.30
CA LYS A 98 -22.46 -5.89 -2.85
C LYS A 98 -21.08 -6.32 -2.37
N ALA A 99 -20.02 -5.97 -3.10
CA ALA A 99 -18.64 -6.26 -2.73
C ALA A 99 -18.26 -5.62 -1.38
N ASN A 100 -18.76 -4.40 -1.13
CA ASN A 100 -18.51 -3.67 0.12
C ASN A 100 -19.48 -4.02 1.27
N ASN A 101 -20.39 -4.98 1.11
CA ASN A 101 -21.42 -5.34 2.11
C ASN A 101 -22.21 -4.14 2.68
N ILE A 102 -22.42 -3.06 1.89
CA ILE A 102 -23.05 -1.81 2.36
C ILE A 102 -24.56 -1.99 2.61
N ASN A 103 -25.14 -3.12 2.20
CA ASN A 103 -26.52 -3.46 2.52
C ASN A 103 -26.55 -4.64 3.48
N LYS A 104 -26.72 -4.35 4.77
CA LYS A 104 -27.25 -5.28 5.76
C LYS A 104 -28.67 -4.87 6.08
#